data_AF-A0A942L7Z0-F1
#
_entry.id   AF-A0A942L7Z0-F1
#
_cell.length_a   1.000
_cell.length_b   1.000
_cell.length_c   1.000
_cell.angle_alpha   90.00
_cell.angle_beta   90.00
_cell.angle_gamma   90.00
#
_symmetry.space_group_name_H-M   'P 1'
#
loop_
_entity.id
_entity.type
_entity.pdbx_description
1 polymer ?
#
loop_
_entity_poly.entity_id
_entity_poly.type
_entity_poly.pdbx_seq_one_letter_code
_entity_poly.pdbx_strand_id
1 'polypeptide(L)'
;MNHILTNPKGIDAVIQKIQMYLFDNLNWGEIEVYGRVYKNQSKDKKDVPEAYIGKNEYKDVLINDTKNGSIFFIEGPKHNSKEGIRFTNTVKIVFMLNLQKIYPESVHRADMEAQMKAIELIRKKTWFSFEKMEKGIKESLDDFYTENLKGYDEHPFHVFSISGEITYNVSCLTN
;
A
#
# COMPACT_ATOMS: atom_id res chain seq x y z
N MET A 1 11.18 -4.45 -6.03
CA MET A 1 11.73 -3.11 -6.29
C MET A 1 11.01 -2.09 -5.43
N ASN A 2 11.70 -1.05 -4.97
CA ASN A 2 11.10 0.04 -4.20
C ASN A 2 10.95 1.29 -5.09
N HIS A 3 9.71 1.70 -5.39
CA HIS A 3 9.40 2.80 -6.31
C HIS A 3 9.27 4.14 -5.56
N ILE A 4 10.40 4.78 -5.27
CA ILE A 4 10.46 6.03 -4.49
C ILE A 4 10.39 7.28 -5.37
N LEU A 5 9.90 8.39 -4.81
CA LEU A 5 9.92 9.71 -5.43
C LEU A 5 11.21 10.46 -5.06
N THR A 6 11.71 11.29 -5.98
CA THR A 6 12.96 12.07 -5.78
C THR A 6 12.81 13.19 -4.74
N ASN A 7 11.63 13.78 -4.59
CA ASN A 7 11.36 14.88 -3.66
C ASN A 7 9.91 14.82 -3.16
N PRO A 8 9.54 13.78 -2.39
CA PRO A 8 8.17 13.61 -1.92
C PRO A 8 7.79 14.77 -1.00
N LYS A 9 6.57 15.29 -1.14
CA LYS A 9 6.04 16.41 -0.33
C LYS A 9 4.73 16.02 0.33
N GLY A 10 4.41 16.70 1.43
CA GLY A 10 3.16 16.48 2.15
C GLY A 10 2.97 15.03 2.55
N ILE A 11 1.81 14.46 2.19
CA ILE A 11 1.46 13.08 2.51
C ILE A 11 2.42 12.06 1.91
N ASP A 12 2.92 12.32 0.69
CA ASP A 12 3.81 11.40 -0.03
C ASP A 12 5.15 11.23 0.72
N ALA A 13 5.60 12.25 1.46
CA ALA A 13 6.82 12.15 2.27
C ALA A 13 6.65 11.18 3.44
N VAL A 14 5.47 11.18 4.08
CA VAL A 14 5.15 10.25 5.16
C VAL A 14 4.94 8.85 4.58
N ILE A 15 4.17 8.72 3.50
CA ILE A 15 3.96 7.44 2.80
C ILE A 15 5.30 6.82 2.38
N GLN A 16 6.20 7.59 1.76
CA GLN A 16 7.51 7.08 1.34
C GLN A 16 8.35 6.61 2.54
N LYS A 17 8.21 7.25 3.70
CA LYS A 17 8.85 6.77 4.94
C LYS A 17 8.31 5.40 5.37
N ILE A 18 7.01 5.17 5.25
CA ILE A 18 6.39 3.85 5.51
C ILE A 18 6.86 2.83 4.48
N GLN A 19 6.82 3.22 3.20
CA GLN A 19 7.21 2.42 2.05
C GLN A 19 8.63 1.88 2.19
N MET A 20 9.60 2.76 2.46
CA MET A 20 11.00 2.38 2.71
C MET A 20 11.12 1.44 3.91
N TYR A 21 10.45 1.78 5.02
CA TYR A 21 10.51 0.96 6.22
C TYR A 21 9.95 -0.46 5.99
N LEU A 22 8.84 -0.60 5.27
CA LEU A 22 8.28 -1.90 4.92
C LEU A 22 9.21 -2.68 3.99
N PHE A 23 9.72 -2.04 2.93
CA PHE A 23 10.63 -2.66 1.98
C PHE A 23 11.88 -3.22 2.68
N ASP A 24 12.47 -2.47 3.61
CA ASP A 24 13.71 -2.85 4.29
C ASP A 24 13.51 -3.94 5.38
N ASN A 25 12.29 -4.15 5.88
CA ASN A 25 12.06 -4.97 7.07
C ASN A 25 11.13 -6.18 6.88
N LEU A 26 10.39 -6.25 5.77
CA LEU A 26 9.50 -7.38 5.50
C LEU A 26 10.28 -8.67 5.19
N ASN A 27 11.40 -8.56 4.48
CA ASN A 27 12.24 -9.69 4.07
C ASN A 27 11.50 -10.76 3.26
N TRP A 28 10.53 -10.34 2.43
CA TRP A 28 9.71 -11.21 1.58
C TRP A 28 10.30 -11.45 0.18
N GLY A 29 11.58 -11.16 -0.03
CA GLY A 29 12.25 -11.33 -1.32
C GLY A 29 11.84 -10.29 -2.37
N GLU A 30 11.50 -10.75 -3.57
CA GLU A 30 11.18 -9.87 -4.72
C GLU A 30 9.78 -9.26 -4.64
N ILE A 31 9.54 -8.38 -3.67
CA ILE A 31 8.31 -7.59 -3.58
C ILE A 31 8.46 -6.27 -4.34
N GLU A 32 7.37 -5.79 -4.93
CA GLU A 32 7.24 -4.42 -5.42
C GLU A 32 6.54 -3.56 -4.37
N VAL A 33 7.11 -2.41 -4.03
CA VAL A 33 6.53 -1.48 -3.06
C VAL A 33 6.44 -0.12 -3.72
N TYR A 34 5.22 0.36 -3.85
CA TYR A 34 4.85 1.64 -4.45
C TYR A 34 4.45 2.64 -3.37
N GLY A 35 4.46 3.92 -3.72
CA GLY A 35 3.92 4.99 -2.88
C GLY A 35 2.39 5.06 -2.97
N ARG A 36 1.87 6.29 -2.90
CA ARG A 36 0.44 6.58 -3.09
C ARG A 36 0.00 6.20 -4.51
N VAL A 37 -1.18 5.59 -4.60
CA VAL A 37 -1.85 5.32 -5.89
C VAL A 37 -2.94 6.33 -6.17
N TYR A 38 -3.18 6.53 -7.46
CA TYR A 38 -4.26 7.37 -7.98
C TYR A 38 -5.36 6.49 -8.56
N LYS A 39 -6.60 6.97 -8.42
CA LYS A 39 -7.76 6.39 -9.08
C LYS A 39 -7.83 6.92 -10.51
N ASN A 40 -7.29 6.13 -11.44
CA ASN A 40 -7.27 6.45 -12.87
C ASN A 40 -8.30 5.62 -13.64
N GLN A 41 -8.77 6.13 -14.77
CA GLN A 41 -9.65 5.37 -15.66
C GLN A 41 -8.83 4.59 -16.68
N SER A 42 -9.01 3.27 -16.70
CA SER A 42 -8.46 2.41 -17.73
C SER A 42 -9.12 2.67 -19.10
N LYS A 43 -8.57 2.07 -20.16
CA LYS A 43 -9.15 2.13 -21.52
C LYS A 43 -10.60 1.66 -21.57
N ASP A 44 -10.99 0.76 -20.67
CA ASP A 44 -12.35 0.22 -20.55
C ASP A 44 -13.24 1.05 -19.60
N LYS A 45 -12.83 2.27 -19.23
CA LYS A 45 -13.53 3.17 -18.29
C LYS A 45 -13.76 2.57 -16.90
N LYS A 46 -12.82 1.76 -16.44
CA LYS A 46 -12.82 1.16 -15.11
C LYS A 46 -11.82 1.88 -14.24
N ASP A 47 -12.20 2.15 -13.00
CA ASP A 47 -11.31 2.79 -12.03
C ASP A 47 -10.25 1.78 -11.56
N VAL A 48 -8.98 2.06 -11.81
CA VAL A 48 -7.84 1.21 -11.47
C VAL A 48 -6.83 1.97 -10.60
N PRO A 49 -6.15 1.28 -9.66
CA PRO A 49 -5.09 1.90 -8.88
C PRO A 49 -3.80 1.94 -9.70
N GLU A 50 -3.24 3.13 -9.91
CA GLU A 50 -1.94 3.28 -10.56
C GLU A 50 -1.00 4.17 -9.73
N ALA A 51 0.26 3.78 -9.62
CA ALA A 51 1.28 4.58 -8.98
C ALA A 51 2.01 5.45 -9.99
N TYR A 52 2.26 6.71 -9.63
CA TYR A 52 3.13 7.58 -10.40
C TYR A 52 4.60 7.18 -10.20
N ILE A 53 5.30 6.85 -11.29
CA ILE A 53 6.70 6.38 -11.25
C ILE A 53 7.70 7.40 -11.80
N GLY A 54 7.25 8.63 -12.06
CA GLY A 54 8.06 9.71 -12.62
C GLY A 54 7.85 9.92 -14.11
N LYS A 55 8.35 11.04 -14.65
CA LYS A 55 8.33 11.36 -16.09
C LYS A 55 6.95 11.27 -16.76
N ASN A 56 5.88 11.63 -16.04
CA ASN A 56 4.49 11.49 -16.51
C ASN A 56 4.05 10.04 -16.77
N GLU A 57 4.74 9.06 -16.19
CA GLU A 57 4.40 7.65 -16.31
C GLU A 57 3.69 7.14 -15.05
N TYR A 58 2.68 6.30 -15.29
CA TYR A 58 1.90 5.61 -14.29
C TYR A 58 2.06 4.11 -14.51
N LYS A 59 2.12 3.34 -13.42
CA LYS A 59 2.26 1.89 -13.46
C LYS A 59 1.15 1.24 -12.67
N ASP A 60 0.60 0.17 -13.25
CA ASP A 60 -0.29 -0.74 -12.53
C ASP A 60 0.44 -1.35 -11.32
N VAL A 61 -0.21 -1.28 -10.16
CA VAL A 61 0.32 -1.77 -8.88
C VAL A 61 -0.31 -3.09 -8.46
N LEU A 62 -1.28 -3.59 -9.23
CA LEU A 62 -1.92 -4.86 -8.97
C LEU A 62 -0.90 -6.01 -9.09
N ILE A 63 -1.36 -7.20 -8.78
CA ILE A 63 -0.48 -8.35 -8.63
C ILE A 63 0.30 -8.69 -9.91
N ASN A 64 1.58 -8.98 -9.73
CA ASN A 64 2.50 -9.36 -10.78
C ASN A 64 3.02 -10.78 -10.50
N ASP A 65 2.63 -11.74 -11.34
CA ASP A 65 2.98 -13.15 -11.17
C ASP A 65 4.48 -13.45 -11.20
N THR A 66 5.31 -12.52 -11.66
CA THR A 66 6.78 -12.66 -11.61
C THR A 66 7.35 -12.27 -10.26
N LYS A 67 6.58 -11.60 -9.40
CA LYS A 67 6.99 -11.07 -8.10
C LYS A 67 6.40 -11.85 -6.94
N ASN A 68 6.92 -11.61 -5.75
CA ASN A 68 6.48 -12.24 -4.50
C ASN A 68 5.27 -11.51 -3.89
N GLY A 69 5.08 -10.25 -4.28
CA GLY A 69 3.93 -9.46 -3.90
C GLY A 69 4.06 -8.02 -4.33
N SER A 70 2.96 -7.29 -4.23
CA SER A 70 2.86 -5.85 -4.45
C SER A 70 2.27 -5.18 -3.21
N ILE A 71 2.83 -4.02 -2.85
CA ILE A 71 2.39 -3.21 -1.71
C ILE A 71 2.23 -1.77 -2.17
N PHE A 72 1.12 -1.14 -1.83
CA PHE A 72 0.83 0.25 -2.22
C PHE A 72 -0.13 0.93 -1.24
N PHE A 73 -0.30 2.24 -1.39
CA PHE A 73 -1.02 3.08 -0.44
C PHE A 73 -2.20 3.79 -1.09
N ILE A 74 -3.39 3.61 -0.52
CA ILE A 74 -4.60 4.34 -0.89
C ILE A 74 -4.80 5.45 0.14
N GLU A 75 -4.87 6.68 -0.36
CA GLU A 75 -5.18 7.87 0.42
C GLU A 75 -6.69 8.04 0.57
N GLY A 76 -7.13 8.40 1.78
CA GLY A 76 -8.53 8.72 2.04
C GLY A 76 -8.95 10.06 1.43
N PRO A 77 -10.23 10.25 1.07
CA PRO A 77 -10.70 11.44 0.37
C PRO A 77 -10.73 12.72 1.22
N LYS A 78 -10.45 12.63 2.53
CA LYS A 78 -10.61 13.74 3.48
C LYS A 78 -9.31 14.02 4.22
N HIS A 79 -8.85 15.26 4.07
CA HIS A 79 -7.70 15.80 4.79
C HIS A 79 -8.21 16.74 5.88
N ASN A 80 -8.05 16.33 7.14
CA ASN A 80 -8.53 17.11 8.27
C ASN A 80 -7.40 18.01 8.79
N SER A 81 -7.72 19.28 9.05
CA SER A 81 -6.80 20.21 9.71
C SER A 81 -7.59 21.27 10.48
N LYS A 82 -7.06 21.69 11.62
CA LYS A 82 -7.58 22.84 12.37
C LYS A 82 -6.84 24.14 12.04
N GLU A 83 -5.56 24.06 11.68
CA GLU A 83 -4.70 25.23 11.45
C GLU A 83 -4.32 25.45 9.97
N GLY A 84 -4.62 24.50 9.07
CA GLY A 84 -4.25 24.55 7.65
C GLY A 84 -2.77 24.29 7.35
N ILE A 85 -1.98 23.89 8.36
CA ILE A 85 -0.54 23.62 8.23
C ILE A 85 -0.23 22.14 8.43
N ARG A 86 -0.84 21.54 9.46
CA ARG A 86 -0.75 20.12 9.80
C ARG A 86 -2.05 19.44 9.46
N PHE A 87 -1.97 18.35 8.72
CA PHE A 87 -3.12 17.59 8.26
C PHE A 87 -3.06 16.16 8.78
N THR A 88 -4.22 15.58 9.04
CA THR A 88 -4.39 14.14 9.22
C THR A 88 -5.22 13.56 8.09
N ASN A 89 -4.88 12.34 7.68
CA ASN A 89 -5.60 11.60 6.64
C ASN A 89 -5.51 10.09 6.96
N THR A 90 -6.59 9.36 6.69
CA THR A 90 -6.62 7.89 6.77
C THR A 90 -5.97 7.30 5.53
N VAL A 91 -4.91 6.52 5.72
CA VAL A 91 -4.23 5.79 4.64
C VAL A 91 -4.42 4.29 4.82
N LYS A 92 -4.79 3.63 3.73
CA LYS A 92 -4.91 2.17 3.63
C LYS A 92 -3.69 1.62 2.90
N ILE A 93 -2.93 0.76 3.57
CA ILE A 93 -1.78 0.05 3.02
C ILE A 93 -2.28 -1.30 2.51
N VAL A 94 -2.24 -1.52 1.20
CA VAL A 94 -2.70 -2.77 0.57
C VAL A 94 -1.52 -3.70 0.36
N PHE A 95 -1.71 -4.97 0.68
CA PHE A 95 -0.77 -6.06 0.48
C PHE A 95 -1.41 -7.10 -0.43
N MET A 96 -0.82 -7.32 -1.61
CA MET A 96 -1.20 -8.38 -2.54
C MET A 96 -0.03 -9.35 -2.64
N LEU A 97 -0.11 -10.52 -2.03
CA LEU A 97 1.04 -11.39 -1.80
C LEU A 97 0.86 -12.75 -2.48
N ASN A 98 1.97 -13.33 -2.95
CA ASN A 98 2.04 -14.75 -3.29
C ASN A 98 2.69 -15.49 -2.10
N LEU A 99 1.87 -16.15 -1.28
CA LEU A 99 2.28 -16.83 -0.05
C LEU A 99 3.28 -17.95 -0.29
N GLN A 100 3.17 -18.68 -1.40
CA GLN A 100 4.09 -19.74 -1.74
C GLN A 100 5.50 -19.22 -2.03
N LYS A 101 5.62 -18.00 -2.58
CA LYS A 101 6.93 -17.39 -2.83
C LYS A 101 7.54 -16.75 -1.59
N ILE A 102 6.72 -16.16 -0.72
CA ILE A 102 7.22 -15.50 0.51
C ILE A 102 7.50 -16.50 1.64
N TYR A 103 6.78 -17.62 1.68
CA TYR A 103 6.92 -18.69 2.67
C TYR A 103 6.97 -20.07 1.97
N PRO A 104 8.02 -20.36 1.18
CA PRO A 104 8.09 -21.58 0.36
C PRO A 104 8.10 -22.88 1.18
N GLU A 105 8.60 -22.81 2.41
CA GLU A 105 8.66 -23.95 3.33
C GLU A 105 7.36 -24.15 4.14
N SER A 106 6.35 -23.29 3.94
CA SER A 106 5.08 -23.41 4.67
C SER A 106 4.25 -24.58 4.13
N VAL A 107 3.83 -25.46 5.03
CA VAL A 107 2.94 -26.59 4.71
C VAL A 107 1.46 -26.19 4.66
N HIS A 108 1.13 -24.98 5.13
CA HIS A 108 -0.22 -24.41 5.14
C HIS A 108 -0.26 -23.05 4.45
N ARG A 109 -1.48 -22.55 4.20
CA ARG A 109 -1.70 -21.19 3.71
C ARG A 109 -1.34 -20.18 4.79
N ALA A 110 -0.18 -19.53 4.66
CA ALA A 110 0.45 -18.67 5.68
C ALA A 110 -0.12 -17.24 5.76
N ASP A 111 -1.46 -17.11 5.79
CA ASP A 111 -2.16 -15.82 5.81
C ASP A 111 -1.82 -15.00 7.07
N MET A 112 -1.85 -15.65 8.23
CA MET A 112 -1.70 -15.00 9.52
C MET A 112 -0.26 -14.56 9.76
N GLU A 113 0.71 -15.36 9.32
CA GLU A 113 2.13 -15.04 9.39
C GLU A 113 2.46 -13.78 8.58
N ALA A 114 1.91 -13.66 7.37
CA ALA A 114 2.02 -12.45 6.56
C ALA A 114 1.39 -11.23 7.27
N GLN A 115 0.17 -11.39 7.79
CA GLN A 115 -0.57 -10.31 8.46
C GLN A 115 0.12 -9.85 9.74
N MET A 116 0.53 -10.78 10.60
CA MET A 116 1.24 -10.48 11.85
C MET A 116 2.54 -9.74 11.58
N LYS A 117 3.34 -10.20 10.61
CA LYS A 117 4.59 -9.54 10.24
C LYS A 117 4.36 -8.09 9.81
N ALA A 118 3.38 -7.84 8.93
CA ALA A 118 3.04 -6.48 8.48
C ALA A 118 2.56 -5.59 9.65
N ILE A 119 1.63 -6.11 10.48
CA ILE A 119 1.10 -5.39 11.64
C ILE A 119 2.21 -5.05 12.64
N GLU A 120 3.09 -5.99 12.97
CA GLU A 120 4.17 -5.80 13.94
C GLU A 120 5.15 -4.71 13.53
N LEU A 121 5.43 -4.60 12.23
CA LEU A 121 6.30 -3.57 11.67
C LEU A 121 5.69 -2.18 11.80
N ILE A 122 4.39 -2.04 11.49
CA ILE A 122 3.74 -0.73 11.39
C ILE A 122 3.25 -0.24 12.76
N ARG A 123 2.67 -1.12 13.59
CA ARG A 123 2.00 -0.73 14.87
C ARG A 123 2.91 -0.02 15.87
N LYS A 124 4.23 -0.24 15.77
CA LYS A 124 5.22 0.33 16.71
C LYS A 124 5.71 1.72 16.29
N LYS A 125 5.15 2.30 15.22
CA LYS A 125 5.68 3.52 14.61
C LYS A 125 4.82 4.72 14.93
N THR A 126 5.45 5.80 15.38
CA THR A 126 4.77 7.04 15.77
C THR A 126 4.16 7.81 14.59
N TRP A 127 4.54 7.47 13.36
CA TRP A 127 4.05 8.12 12.14
C TRP A 127 2.83 7.44 11.51
N PHE A 128 2.31 6.36 12.12
CA PHE A 128 1.10 5.68 11.66
C PHE A 128 0.28 5.19 12.86
N SER A 129 -0.95 5.66 12.99
CA SER A 129 -1.89 5.21 14.01
C SER A 129 -2.76 4.10 13.44
N PHE A 130 -2.47 2.85 13.80
CA PHE A 130 -3.25 1.69 13.35
C PHE A 130 -4.71 1.79 13.78
N GLU A 131 -5.63 1.54 12.85
CA GLU A 131 -7.09 1.53 13.11
C GLU A 131 -7.69 0.14 12.90
N LYS A 132 -7.51 -0.43 11.71
CA LYS A 132 -8.14 -1.71 11.33
C LYS A 132 -7.32 -2.48 10.30
N MET A 133 -7.61 -3.78 10.22
CA MET A 133 -7.17 -4.65 9.14
C MET A 133 -8.40 -5.20 8.42
N GLU A 134 -8.36 -5.18 7.09
CA GLU A 134 -9.40 -5.71 6.21
C GLU A 134 -8.78 -6.82 5.36
N LYS A 135 -9.54 -7.88 5.08
CA LYS A 135 -9.10 -9.03 4.27
C LYS A 135 -9.99 -9.13 3.04
N GLY A 136 -9.41 -9.64 1.97
CA GLY A 136 -10.12 -9.80 0.72
C GLY A 136 -9.93 -8.62 -0.22
N ILE A 137 -10.07 -8.93 -1.51
CA ILE A 137 -9.92 -7.97 -2.61
C ILE A 137 -10.95 -6.85 -2.48
N LYS A 138 -12.22 -7.20 -2.20
CA LYS A 138 -13.32 -6.23 -2.17
C LYS A 138 -13.13 -5.20 -1.06
N GLU A 139 -12.71 -5.63 0.12
CA GLU A 139 -12.54 -4.77 1.28
C GLU A 139 -11.23 -3.96 1.20
N SER A 140 -10.19 -4.53 0.58
CA SER A 140 -8.88 -3.88 0.42
C SER A 140 -8.83 -2.89 -0.74
N LEU A 141 -9.67 -3.08 -1.77
CA LEU A 141 -9.73 -2.30 -3.01
C LEU A 141 -11.15 -1.81 -3.32
N ASP A 142 -11.92 -1.50 -2.27
CA ASP A 142 -13.32 -1.07 -2.31
C ASP A 142 -13.61 0.09 -3.29
N ASP A 143 -12.61 0.94 -3.49
CA ASP A 143 -12.68 2.10 -4.37
C ASP A 143 -12.39 1.82 -5.86
N PHE A 144 -12.02 0.59 -6.22
CA PHE A 144 -11.51 0.22 -7.54
C PHE A 144 -12.31 -0.91 -8.18
N TYR A 145 -12.16 -1.04 -9.50
CA TYR A 145 -12.68 -2.17 -10.23
C TYR A 145 -11.86 -3.43 -9.92
N THR A 146 -12.52 -4.43 -9.34
CA THR A 146 -11.86 -5.63 -8.80
C THR A 146 -12.33 -6.94 -9.45
N GLU A 147 -13.27 -6.89 -10.40
CA GLU A 147 -13.85 -8.10 -11.02
C GLU A 147 -12.80 -8.92 -11.81
N ASN A 148 -11.78 -8.26 -12.34
CA ASN A 148 -10.64 -8.92 -13.02
C ASN A 148 -9.64 -9.54 -12.06
N LEU A 149 -9.80 -9.34 -10.74
CA LEU A 149 -8.92 -9.89 -9.71
C LEU A 149 -9.46 -11.18 -9.09
N LYS A 150 -10.56 -11.74 -9.60
CA LYS A 150 -11.08 -13.04 -9.15
C LYS A 150 -9.98 -14.10 -9.24
N GLY A 151 -9.81 -14.87 -8.15
CA GLY A 151 -8.74 -15.87 -8.00
C GLY A 151 -7.46 -15.35 -7.33
N TYR A 152 -7.25 -14.04 -7.21
CA TYR A 152 -6.06 -13.48 -6.54
C TYR A 152 -6.20 -13.32 -5.02
N ASP A 153 -7.23 -13.92 -4.43
CA ASP A 153 -7.36 -14.14 -2.98
C ASP A 153 -7.59 -15.63 -2.64
N GLU A 154 -7.30 -16.48 -3.63
CA GLU A 154 -7.25 -17.94 -3.51
C GLU A 154 -5.78 -18.37 -3.51
N HIS A 155 -5.48 -19.52 -2.91
CA HIS A 155 -4.11 -20.02 -2.85
C HIS A 155 -3.47 -20.10 -4.26
N PRO A 156 -2.25 -19.57 -4.47
CA PRO A 156 -1.26 -19.15 -3.46
C PRO A 156 -1.35 -17.67 -3.03
N PHE A 157 -2.33 -16.93 -3.51
CA PHE A 157 -2.45 -15.49 -3.29
C PHE A 157 -3.23 -15.13 -2.03
N HIS A 158 -2.91 -13.97 -1.49
CA HIS A 158 -3.57 -13.40 -0.32
C HIS A 158 -3.60 -11.89 -0.39
N VAL A 159 -4.78 -11.32 -0.20
CA VAL A 159 -4.99 -9.86 -0.23
C VAL A 159 -5.53 -9.39 1.12
N PHE A 160 -4.84 -8.42 1.70
CA PHE A 160 -5.31 -7.73 2.89
C PHE A 160 -4.84 -6.28 2.88
N SER A 161 -5.43 -5.48 3.75
CA SER A 161 -5.02 -4.10 3.96
C SER A 161 -4.99 -3.71 5.42
N ILE A 162 -4.14 -2.74 5.74
CA ILE A 162 -4.03 -2.13 7.05
C ILE A 162 -4.37 -0.65 6.89
N SER A 163 -5.42 -0.20 7.56
CA SER A 163 -5.82 1.21 7.58
C SER A 163 -5.37 1.89 8.87
N GLY A 164 -4.98 3.14 8.76
CA GLY A 164 -4.60 3.96 9.91
C GLY A 164 -4.43 5.43 9.56
N GLU A 165 -4.41 6.27 10.58
CA GLU A 165 -4.22 7.71 10.42
C GLU A 165 -2.72 8.06 10.31
N ILE A 166 -2.39 8.92 9.36
CA ILE A 166 -1.07 9.56 9.28
C ILE A 166 -1.20 11.07 9.43
N THR A 167 -0.18 11.69 10.01
CA THR A 167 -0.07 13.14 10.14
C THR A 167 1.06 13.66 9.27
N TYR A 168 0.82 14.71 8.50
CA TYR A 168 1.82 15.35 7.64
C TYR A 168 1.65 16.87 7.65
N ASN A 169 2.71 17.59 7.26
CA ASN A 169 2.69 19.05 7.16
C ASN A 169 2.76 19.47 5.68
N VAL A 170 2.08 20.57 5.33
CA VAL A 170 2.06 21.14 3.97
C VAL A 170 3.00 22.35 3.84
N SER A 171 3.81 22.66 4.86
CA SER A 171 4.58 23.91 4.86
C SER A 171 5.63 23.97 3.75
N CYS A 172 5.52 24.96 2.89
CA CYS A 172 6.61 25.51 2.07
C CYS A 172 7.57 26.41 2.88
N LEU A 173 7.39 26.51 4.20
CA LEU A 173 7.99 27.54 5.06
C LEU A 173 9.16 27.06 5.93
N THR A 174 9.74 25.89 5.63
CA THR A 174 11.02 25.50 6.22
C THR A 174 12.02 25.30 5.09
N ASN A 175 12.69 26.41 4.76
CA ASN A 175 14.03 26.40 4.19
C ASN A 175 15.03 26.03 5.28
#